data_AF-A0A7R9SZU2-F1
#
_entry.id   AF-A0A7R9SZU2-F1
#
_cell.length_a   1.000
_cell.length_b   1.000
_cell.length_c   1.000
_cell.angle_alpha   90.00
_cell.angle_beta   90.00
_cell.angle_gamma   90.00
#
_symmetry.space_group_name_H-M   'P 1'
#
loop_
_entity.id
_entity.type
_entity.pdbx_description
1 polymer ?
#
loop_
_entity_poly.entity_id
_entity_poly.type
_entity_poly.pdbx_seq_one_letter_code
_entity_poly.pdbx_strand_id
1 'polypeptide(L)'
;ARWLGCAVTAPPVTREAVRTSDVELFEGKKRLQTQVTALGEGTTLIRSLDWDRDRFDIEFGLEKGTTYNSYIIRGAPGTAALIDASHEKFRELYMKTLTGEIDPLEIKYVVCSHTEPDHSGLIGDVLKIAPNATVLGSKVCLAFLENLIHEPFESRVV
;
A
#
# COMPACT_ATOMS: atom_id res chain seq x y z
N ALA A 1 -3.87 -38.42 11.17
CA ALA A 1 -4.04 -37.30 10.23
C ALA A 1 -2.66 -36.88 9.74
N ARG A 2 -2.39 -36.97 8.43
CA ARG A 2 -1.10 -36.57 7.83
C ARG A 2 -1.11 -35.05 7.68
N TRP A 3 -0.19 -34.37 8.34
CA TRP A 3 0.15 -32.98 8.06
C TRP A 3 0.90 -32.94 6.73
N LEU A 4 0.25 -32.41 5.70
CA LEU A 4 0.90 -32.06 4.44
C LEU A 4 1.81 -30.86 4.72
N GLY A 5 3.10 -31.05 4.53
CA GLY A 5 4.12 -30.03 4.73
C GLY A 5 3.88 -28.83 3.82
N CYS A 6 3.90 -27.64 4.42
CA CYS A 6 4.04 -26.40 3.69
C CYS A 6 5.38 -26.47 2.93
N ALA A 7 5.33 -26.50 1.60
CA ALA A 7 6.53 -26.44 0.79
C ALA A 7 7.14 -25.04 0.96
N VAL A 8 8.17 -24.95 1.80
CA VAL A 8 9.05 -23.78 1.82
C VAL A 8 9.82 -23.83 0.51
N THR A 9 9.35 -23.10 -0.49
CA THR A 9 10.11 -22.88 -1.71
C THR A 9 11.41 -22.18 -1.34
N ALA A 10 12.53 -22.68 -1.84
CA ALA A 10 13.81 -21.99 -1.69
C ALA A 10 13.69 -20.59 -2.34
N PRO A 11 14.26 -19.54 -1.72
CA PRO A 11 14.25 -18.22 -2.34
C PRO A 11 14.88 -18.30 -3.73
N PRO A 12 14.36 -17.55 -4.73
CA PRO A 12 14.89 -17.58 -6.08
C PRO A 12 16.39 -17.27 -6.09
N VAL A 13 17.14 -18.10 -6.82
CA VAL A 13 18.62 -18.11 -6.88
C VAL A 13 19.18 -16.83 -7.52
N THR A 14 18.35 -16.13 -8.31
CA THR A 14 18.67 -14.86 -8.94
C THR A 14 17.89 -13.73 -8.26
N ARG A 15 18.56 -12.97 -7.39
CA ARG A 15 18.11 -11.60 -7.11
C ARG A 15 18.38 -10.81 -8.39
N GLU A 16 17.35 -10.57 -9.21
CA GLU A 16 17.43 -9.44 -10.12
C GLU A 16 17.79 -8.21 -9.28
N ALA A 17 18.73 -7.41 -9.75
CA ALA A 17 19.07 -6.17 -9.06
C ALA A 17 17.77 -5.37 -8.93
N VAL A 18 17.35 -5.10 -7.69
CA VAL A 18 16.20 -4.23 -7.43
C VAL A 18 16.54 -2.91 -8.09
N ARG A 19 15.95 -2.66 -9.26
CA ARG A 19 16.12 -1.39 -9.97
C ARG A 19 15.42 -0.35 -9.11
N THR A 20 16.19 0.41 -8.35
CA THR A 20 15.73 1.73 -7.93
C THR A 20 15.40 2.48 -9.22
N SER A 21 14.15 2.90 -9.38
CA SER A 21 13.73 3.81 -10.44
C SER A 21 14.76 4.94 -10.61
N ASP A 22 14.95 5.41 -11.85
CA ASP A 22 15.92 6.45 -12.15
C ASP A 22 15.69 7.63 -11.20
N VAL A 23 16.74 7.98 -10.44
CA VAL A 23 16.65 9.03 -9.42
C VAL A 23 16.72 10.37 -10.13
N GLU A 24 15.58 11.04 -10.28
CA GLU A 24 15.55 12.42 -10.73
C GLU A 24 16.09 13.35 -9.62
N LEU A 25 17.12 14.14 -9.97
CA LEU A 25 17.76 15.10 -9.06
C LEU A 25 16.97 16.43 -9.00
N PHE A 26 16.98 17.06 -7.83
CA PHE A 26 16.02 18.08 -7.38
C PHE A 26 16.23 19.51 -7.91
N GLU A 27 15.12 20.21 -8.19
CA GLU A 27 15.09 21.62 -8.66
C GLU A 27 14.32 22.61 -7.74
N GLY A 28 13.87 22.23 -6.53
CA GLY A 28 13.24 23.20 -5.59
C GLY A 28 11.76 22.97 -5.19
N LYS A 29 11.11 21.85 -5.54
CA LYS A 29 9.73 21.48 -5.12
C LYS A 29 9.71 20.21 -4.28
N LYS A 30 8.74 20.04 -3.37
CA LYS A 30 8.61 18.86 -2.50
C LYS A 30 8.93 17.56 -3.25
N ARG A 31 9.93 16.81 -2.80
CA ARG A 31 10.47 15.60 -3.42
C ARG A 31 9.61 14.38 -3.05
N LEU A 32 8.37 14.41 -3.49
CA LEU A 32 7.48 13.25 -3.39
C LEU A 32 7.62 12.42 -4.66
N GLN A 33 7.90 11.13 -4.51
CA GLN A 33 8.03 10.20 -5.62
C GLN A 33 7.24 8.93 -5.31
N THR A 34 6.78 8.23 -6.35
CA THR A 34 6.30 6.86 -6.21
C THR A 34 7.22 5.92 -6.97
N GLN A 35 7.51 4.76 -6.37
CA GLN A 35 8.31 3.71 -6.97
C GLN A 35 7.52 2.41 -6.93
N VAL A 36 7.53 1.68 -8.03
CA VAL A 36 6.90 0.37 -8.14
C VAL A 36 7.97 -0.70 -8.29
N THR A 37 7.84 -1.78 -7.52
CA THR A 37 8.75 -2.93 -7.57
C THR A 37 7.96 -4.23 -7.51
N ALA A 38 8.24 -5.17 -8.41
CA ALA A 38 7.77 -6.55 -8.26
C ALA A 38 8.58 -7.23 -7.15
N LEU A 39 7.92 -7.72 -6.10
CA LEU A 39 8.60 -8.40 -4.97
C LEU A 39 8.64 -9.92 -5.15
N GLY A 40 7.69 -10.47 -5.89
CA GLY A 40 7.54 -11.90 -6.11
C GLY A 40 6.32 -12.18 -6.99
N GLU A 41 6.03 -13.46 -7.21
CA GLU A 41 4.89 -13.88 -8.02
C GLU A 41 3.60 -13.27 -7.49
N GLY A 42 2.87 -12.58 -8.37
CA GLY A 42 1.61 -11.91 -8.04
C GLY A 42 1.70 -10.72 -7.08
N THR A 43 2.88 -10.33 -6.60
CA THR A 43 3.04 -9.30 -5.56
C THR A 43 3.79 -8.07 -6.06
N THR A 44 3.10 -6.94 -6.09
CA THR A 44 3.65 -5.63 -6.47
C THR A 44 3.70 -4.72 -5.24
N LEU A 45 4.85 -4.09 -5.01
CA LEU A 45 5.04 -3.05 -3.99
C LEU A 45 4.94 -1.67 -4.63
N ILE A 46 4.15 -0.77 -4.02
CA ILE A 46 4.14 0.66 -4.31
C ILE A 46 4.77 1.38 -3.11
N ARG A 47 5.81 2.16 -3.35
CA ARG A 47 6.50 2.96 -2.33
C ARG A 47 6.26 4.44 -2.59
N SER A 48 5.62 5.12 -1.65
CA SER A 48 5.54 6.58 -1.62
C SER A 48 6.76 7.12 -0.86
N LEU A 49 7.74 7.64 -1.60
CA LEU A 49 9.01 8.13 -1.08
C LEU A 49 8.88 9.59 -0.67
N ASP A 50 8.98 9.88 0.62
CA ASP A 50 8.99 11.24 1.15
C ASP A 50 10.38 11.60 1.68
N TRP A 51 11.16 12.27 0.83
CA TRP A 51 12.49 12.74 1.16
C TRP A 51 12.52 13.99 2.04
N ASP A 52 11.39 14.69 2.15
CA ASP A 52 11.31 15.97 2.84
C ASP A 52 10.67 15.84 4.23
N ARG A 53 10.26 14.62 4.61
CA ARG A 53 9.90 14.32 6.00
C ARG A 53 11.15 14.46 6.87
N ASP A 54 11.15 15.49 7.70
CA ASP A 54 12.23 15.84 8.61
C ASP A 54 12.01 15.30 10.03
N ARG A 55 10.83 14.73 10.33
CA ARG A 55 10.51 14.10 11.61
C ARG A 55 9.59 12.89 11.47
N PHE A 56 9.83 11.85 12.26
CA PHE A 56 8.85 10.83 12.57
C PHE A 56 8.03 11.36 13.76
N ASP A 57 6.75 11.65 13.51
CA ASP A 57 5.92 12.51 14.37
C ASP A 57 6.62 13.76 14.88
N ILE A 58 6.56 14.02 16.19
CA ILE A 58 7.20 15.16 16.85
C ILE A 58 8.55 14.79 17.48
N GLU A 59 8.82 13.49 17.64
CA GLU A 59 9.80 12.96 18.60
C GLU A 59 11.18 12.70 17.98
N PHE A 60 11.24 12.26 16.73
CA PHE A 60 12.50 11.82 16.11
C PHE A 60 12.78 12.59 14.82
N GLY A 61 13.94 13.25 14.74
CA GLY A 61 14.41 13.86 13.50
C GLY A 61 14.74 12.79 12.46
N LEU A 62 14.35 13.02 11.21
CA LEU A 62 14.67 12.19 10.05
C LEU A 62 15.66 12.93 9.15
N GLU A 63 16.83 12.33 8.93
CA GLU A 63 17.84 12.88 8.02
C GLU A 63 17.72 12.33 6.60
N LYS A 64 16.95 11.25 6.41
CA LYS A 64 16.89 10.48 5.16
C LYS A 64 15.46 10.30 4.62
N GLY A 65 14.50 11.04 5.16
CA GLY A 65 13.09 10.88 4.82
C GLY A 65 12.50 9.55 5.30
N THR A 66 11.36 9.19 4.73
CA THR A 66 10.63 7.94 5.03
C THR A 66 9.90 7.41 3.79
N THR A 67 9.30 6.23 3.91
CA THR A 67 8.46 5.65 2.86
C THR A 67 7.15 5.11 3.42
N TYR A 68 6.05 5.37 2.71
CA TYR A 68 4.74 4.78 3.00
C TYR A 68 4.47 3.72 1.93
N ASN A 69 4.48 2.46 2.33
CA ASN A 69 4.44 1.33 1.42
C ASN A 69 3.06 0.69 1.41
N SER A 70 2.56 0.36 0.22
CA SER A 70 1.38 -0.47 0.03
C SER A 70 1.68 -1.61 -0.94
N TYR A 71 0.85 -2.65 -0.91
CA TYR A 71 1.09 -3.88 -1.69
C TYR A 71 -0.15 -4.30 -2.44
N ILE A 72 0.02 -4.67 -3.72
CA ILE A 72 -1.00 -5.33 -4.51
C ILE A 72 -0.66 -6.82 -4.54
N ILE A 73 -1.56 -7.64 -4.03
CA ILE A 73 -1.48 -9.11 -4.10
C ILE A 73 -2.54 -9.61 -5.07
N ARG A 74 -2.11 -10.15 -6.20
CA ARG A 74 -2.99 -10.75 -7.22
C ARG A 74 -3.26 -12.21 -6.86
N GLY A 75 -4.54 -12.57 -6.85
CA GLY A 75 -5.02 -13.91 -6.55
C GLY A 75 -5.52 -14.63 -7.80
N ALA A 76 -6.71 -15.22 -7.71
CA ALA A 76 -7.41 -15.78 -8.85
C ALA A 76 -7.68 -14.70 -9.93
N PRO A 77 -7.90 -15.08 -11.20
CA PRO A 77 -8.17 -14.13 -12.28
C PRO A 77 -9.25 -13.11 -11.91
N GLY A 78 -8.96 -11.82 -12.10
CA GLY A 78 -9.85 -10.70 -11.76
C GLY A 78 -10.03 -10.43 -10.26
N THR A 79 -9.14 -10.96 -9.41
CA THR A 79 -9.15 -10.77 -7.96
C THR A 79 -7.79 -10.32 -7.45
N ALA A 80 -7.78 -9.22 -6.70
CA ALA A 80 -6.63 -8.75 -5.96
C ALA A 80 -7.01 -8.22 -4.57
N ALA A 81 -6.02 -8.19 -3.69
CA ALA A 81 -6.06 -7.48 -2.43
C ALA A 81 -5.04 -6.33 -2.47
N LEU A 82 -5.46 -5.15 -2.02
CA LEU A 82 -4.56 -4.05 -1.68
C LEU A 82 -4.27 -4.10 -0.17
N ILE A 83 -3.01 -4.05 0.23
CA ILE A 83 -2.60 -3.94 1.64
C ILE A 83 -2.15 -2.51 1.90
N ASP A 84 -2.86 -1.85 2.82
CA ASP A 84 -2.72 -0.45 3.19
C ASP A 84 -2.77 0.51 1.99
N ALA A 85 -2.60 1.80 2.25
CA ALA A 85 -2.51 2.81 1.21
C ALA A 85 -1.32 3.73 1.49
N SER A 86 -1.53 5.04 1.40
CA SER A 86 -0.48 6.02 1.61
C SER A 86 -1.01 7.27 2.30
N HIS A 87 -0.08 8.17 2.61
CA HIS A 87 -0.36 9.46 3.21
C HIS A 87 -1.06 10.38 2.20
N GLU A 88 -2.01 11.20 2.67
CA GLU A 88 -2.76 12.16 1.85
C GLU A 88 -1.92 13.04 0.90
N LYS A 89 -0.71 13.46 1.29
CA LYS A 89 0.17 14.28 0.42
C LYS A 89 0.59 13.58 -0.87
N PHE A 90 0.46 12.25 -0.94
CA PHE A 90 0.69 11.45 -2.13
C PHE A 90 -0.57 11.23 -2.96
N ARG A 91 -1.75 11.76 -2.60
CA ARG A 91 -3.05 11.47 -3.24
C ARG A 91 -2.95 11.37 -4.76
N GLU A 92 -2.48 12.41 -5.43
CA GLU A 92 -2.38 12.42 -6.90
C GLU A 92 -1.41 11.35 -7.44
N LEU A 93 -0.19 11.29 -6.88
CA LEU A 93 0.84 10.34 -7.32
C LEU A 93 0.43 8.89 -7.07
N TYR A 94 -0.04 8.59 -5.86
CA TYR A 94 -0.43 7.27 -5.42
C TYR A 94 -1.61 6.73 -6.23
N MET A 95 -2.67 7.53 -6.40
CA MET A 95 -3.86 7.10 -7.14
C MET A 95 -3.54 6.87 -8.63
N LYS A 96 -2.69 7.73 -9.23
CA LYS A 96 -2.19 7.53 -10.59
C LYS A 96 -1.36 6.25 -10.71
N THR A 97 -0.47 5.98 -9.76
CA THR A 97 0.37 4.79 -9.77
C THR A 97 -0.46 3.52 -9.56
N LEU A 98 -1.37 3.51 -8.58
CA LEU A 98 -2.25 2.38 -8.30
C LEU A 98 -3.10 2.00 -9.53
N THR A 99 -3.74 2.99 -10.16
CA THR A 99 -4.58 2.76 -11.36
C THR A 99 -3.78 2.38 -12.61
N GLY A 100 -2.47 2.69 -12.64
CA GLY A 100 -1.55 2.20 -13.68
C GLY A 100 -1.11 0.75 -13.47
N GLU A 101 -1.11 0.26 -12.23
CA GLU A 101 -0.66 -1.09 -11.86
C GLU A 101 -1.78 -2.13 -11.87
N ILE A 102 -3.02 -1.72 -11.60
CA ILE A 102 -4.16 -2.63 -11.53
C ILE A 102 -5.47 -1.92 -11.91
N ASP A 103 -6.38 -2.65 -12.56
CA ASP A 103 -7.77 -2.21 -12.68
C ASP A 103 -8.40 -2.17 -11.27
N PRO A 104 -8.85 -1.01 -10.77
CA PRO A 104 -9.45 -0.90 -9.44
C PRO A 104 -10.63 -1.85 -9.21
N LEU A 105 -11.34 -2.27 -10.27
CA LEU A 105 -12.45 -3.21 -10.17
C LEU A 105 -12.01 -4.64 -9.83
N GLU A 106 -10.74 -4.99 -10.02
CA GLU A 106 -10.15 -6.27 -9.59
C GLU A 106 -9.85 -6.28 -8.08
N ILE A 107 -9.76 -5.12 -7.43
CA ILE A 107 -9.52 -5.02 -5.99
C ILE A 107 -10.79 -5.47 -5.25
N LYS A 108 -10.78 -6.72 -4.77
CA LYS A 108 -11.89 -7.30 -3.98
C LYS A 108 -11.70 -7.07 -2.49
N TYR A 109 -10.47 -6.82 -2.06
CA TYR A 109 -10.13 -6.61 -0.66
C TYR A 109 -9.19 -5.42 -0.50
N VAL A 110 -9.45 -4.62 0.53
CA VAL A 110 -8.49 -3.65 1.05
C VAL A 110 -8.15 -4.07 2.48
N VAL A 111 -6.94 -4.54 2.72
CA VAL A 111 -6.46 -4.90 4.05
C VAL A 111 -5.92 -3.65 4.72
N CYS A 112 -6.49 -3.26 5.86
CA CYS A 112 -6.00 -2.18 6.69
C CYS A 112 -5.30 -2.78 7.91
N SER A 113 -3.98 -2.66 7.96
CA SER A 113 -3.14 -3.22 9.02
C SER A 113 -3.20 -2.37 10.29
N HIS A 114 -3.19 -1.04 10.11
CA HIS A 114 -3.36 -0.05 11.17
C HIS A 114 -3.93 1.26 10.60
N THR A 115 -4.41 2.14 11.47
CA THR A 115 -5.20 3.33 11.08
C THR A 115 -4.45 4.65 11.08
N GLU A 116 -3.13 4.65 11.28
CA GLU A 116 -2.37 5.90 11.25
C GLU A 116 -2.50 6.55 9.85
N PRO A 117 -2.79 7.87 9.75
CA PRO A 117 -3.14 8.51 8.48
C PRO A 117 -2.06 8.45 7.39
N ASP A 118 -0.84 8.13 7.74
CA ASP A 118 0.28 7.99 6.82
C ASP A 118 0.26 6.67 6.03
N HIS A 119 -0.53 5.69 6.48
CA HIS A 119 -0.83 4.43 5.78
C HIS A 119 -2.31 4.28 5.40
N SER A 120 -3.23 4.78 6.25
CA SER A 120 -4.67 4.65 6.04
C SER A 120 -5.30 5.81 5.25
N GLY A 121 -4.58 6.94 5.13
CA GLY A 121 -5.15 8.22 4.72
C GLY A 121 -5.77 8.26 3.31
N LEU A 122 -5.38 7.33 2.44
CA LEU A 122 -5.94 7.20 1.09
C LEU A 122 -6.87 5.98 0.91
N ILE A 123 -7.18 5.22 1.96
CA ILE A 123 -8.09 4.08 1.84
C ILE A 123 -9.48 4.54 1.36
N GLY A 124 -9.99 5.67 1.86
CA GLY A 124 -11.26 6.24 1.40
C GLY A 124 -11.26 6.56 -0.10
N ASP A 125 -10.15 7.11 -0.63
CA ASP A 125 -9.99 7.36 -2.07
C ASP A 125 -9.96 6.09 -2.91
N VAL A 126 -9.29 5.04 -2.40
CA VAL A 126 -9.28 3.73 -3.05
C VAL A 126 -10.70 3.16 -3.12
N LEU A 127 -11.48 3.25 -2.05
CA LEU A 127 -12.86 2.73 -2.01
C LEU A 127 -13.79 3.46 -3.00
N LYS A 128 -13.51 4.72 -3.35
CA LYS A 128 -14.27 5.45 -4.39
C LYS A 128 -14.09 4.87 -5.78
N ILE A 129 -12.90 4.33 -6.09
CA ILE A 129 -12.59 3.72 -7.39
C ILE A 129 -12.75 2.18 -7.39
N ALA A 130 -12.73 1.56 -6.20
CA ALA A 130 -12.95 0.14 -5.97
C ALA A 130 -14.20 -0.10 -5.11
N PRO A 131 -15.41 0.27 -5.58
CA PRO A 131 -16.63 0.28 -4.76
C PRO A 131 -17.11 -1.10 -4.30
N ASN A 132 -16.60 -2.17 -4.93
CA ASN A 132 -16.94 -3.56 -4.60
C ASN A 132 -15.94 -4.19 -3.61
N ALA A 133 -14.95 -3.45 -3.12
CA ALA A 133 -13.97 -3.97 -2.21
C ALA A 133 -14.54 -4.13 -0.79
N THR A 134 -14.19 -5.23 -0.12
CA THR A 134 -14.41 -5.40 1.32
C THR A 134 -13.16 -5.00 2.09
N VAL A 135 -13.29 -4.12 3.07
CA VAL A 135 -12.18 -3.74 3.95
C VAL A 135 -11.97 -4.83 5.02
N LEU A 136 -10.75 -5.35 5.12
CA LEU A 136 -10.36 -6.36 6.09
C LEU A 136 -9.44 -5.73 7.16
N GLY A 137 -9.69 -6.02 8.42
CA GLY A 137 -8.84 -5.54 9.52
C GLY A 137 -9.29 -6.07 10.88
N SER A 138 -8.53 -5.76 11.93
CA SER A 138 -8.94 -6.08 13.29
C SER A 138 -10.16 -5.26 13.71
N LYS A 139 -10.91 -5.73 14.70
CA LYS A 139 -12.09 -5.02 15.22
C LYS A 139 -11.79 -3.56 15.60
N VAL A 140 -10.63 -3.32 16.24
CA VAL A 140 -10.22 -1.98 16.67
C VAL A 140 -9.83 -1.12 15.47
N CYS A 141 -9.10 -1.70 14.50
CA CYS A 141 -8.73 -1.02 13.27
C CYS A 141 -9.97 -0.54 12.50
N LEU A 142 -10.95 -1.43 12.28
CA LEU A 142 -12.16 -1.08 11.54
C LEU A 142 -12.97 0.01 12.26
N ALA A 143 -13.11 -0.08 13.59
CA ALA A 143 -13.79 0.95 14.37
C ALA A 143 -13.12 2.34 14.25
N PHE A 144 -11.79 2.41 14.24
CA PHE A 144 -11.09 3.68 14.00
C PHE A 144 -11.24 4.14 12.55
N LEU A 145 -11.12 3.24 11.58
CA LEU A 145 -11.18 3.57 10.16
C LEU A 145 -12.55 4.11 9.75
N GLU A 146 -13.64 3.56 10.29
CA GLU A 146 -15.00 4.10 10.12
C GLU A 146 -15.09 5.57 10.56
N ASN A 147 -14.47 5.90 11.69
CA ASN A 147 -14.42 7.26 12.22
C ASN A 147 -13.46 8.19 11.46
N LEU A 148 -12.56 7.67 10.63
CA LEU A 148 -11.63 8.45 9.82
C LEU A 148 -12.18 8.72 8.41
N ILE A 149 -12.85 7.74 7.80
CA ILE A 149 -13.34 7.82 6.41
C ILE A 149 -14.67 8.59 6.32
N HIS A 150 -15.52 8.53 7.35
CA HIS A 150 -16.83 9.22 7.40
C HIS A 150 -17.81 8.87 6.26
N GLU A 151 -17.54 7.81 5.49
CA GLU A 151 -18.40 7.25 4.45
C GLU A 151 -18.59 5.75 4.76
N PRO A 152 -19.79 5.16 4.52
CA PRO A 152 -20.01 3.75 4.75
C PRO A 152 -19.22 2.89 3.75
N PHE A 153 -18.65 1.79 4.22
CA PHE A 153 -17.97 0.80 3.38
C PHE A 153 -18.22 -0.62 3.91
N GLU A 154 -18.18 -1.60 3.00
CA GLU A 154 -18.25 -3.01 3.37
C GLU A 154 -16.98 -3.41 4.13
N SER A 155 -17.12 -4.04 5.30
CA SER A 155 -15.99 -4.44 6.11
C SER A 155 -16.17 -5.81 6.76
N ARG A 156 -15.06 -6.49 7.05
CA ARG A 156 -15.05 -7.79 7.74
C ARG A 156 -13.89 -7.88 8.71
N VAL A 157 -14.20 -8.21 9.96
CA VAL A 157 -13.20 -8.52 10.98
C VAL A 157 -12.48 -9.83 10.63
N VAL A 158 -11.15 -9.82 10.68
CA VAL A 158 -10.26 -10.97 10.48
C VAL A 158 -9.22 -11.08 11.58
#